data_AF-A0A6I7MZB2-F1
#
_entry.id   AF-A0A6I7MZB2-F1
#
_cell.length_a   1.000
_cell.length_b   1.000
_cell.length_c   1.000
_cell.angle_alpha   90.00
_cell.angle_beta   90.00
_cell.angle_gamma   90.00
#
_symmetry.space_group_name_H-M   'P 1'
#
loop_
_entity.id
_entity.type
_entity.pdbx_description
1 polymer ?
#
loop_
_entity_poly.entity_id
_entity_poly.type
_entity_poly.pdbx_seq_one_letter_code
_entity_poly.pdbx_strand_id
1 'polypeptide(L)'
;HYPGMIEWVGGYETGGGIQRVDVAGRSLHTDFDDFRADVVNIIPPHTAGRVAVDSGLTDDSGWCPVDFWNLESTLAKNVHIIGDAIVSSALPKSAYIAASTAKVAAMAVIDHINGREPGKPAFFNTCYSLLTPEHSISVSGVYKAVTDADGQQSIVGVGDSVAISPAGADDRFQTREARYAASWYDNLVDQGFG
;
A
#
# COMPACT_ATOMS: atom_id res chain seq x y z
N HIS A 1 14.94 6.45 19.86
CA HIS A 1 14.56 5.25 20.62
C HIS A 1 15.67 4.20 20.72
N TYR A 2 16.46 3.91 19.67
CA TYR A 2 17.38 2.75 19.67
C TYR A 2 18.83 3.10 19.26
N PRO A 3 19.55 3.90 20.06
CA PRO A 3 20.92 4.32 19.70
C PRO A 3 21.86 3.12 19.61
N GLY A 4 22.61 3.03 18.50
CA GLY A 4 23.59 1.97 18.27
C GLY A 4 23.01 0.58 17.98
N MET A 5 21.68 0.44 17.85
CA MET A 5 21.02 -0.83 17.57
C MET A 5 20.55 -0.98 16.12
N ILE A 6 20.32 0.14 15.43
CA ILE A 6 19.75 0.16 14.08
C ILE A 6 20.80 0.70 13.11
N GLU A 7 21.06 -0.08 12.07
CA GLU A 7 21.84 0.30 10.91
C GLU A 7 20.94 0.17 9.68
N TRP A 8 21.04 1.15 8.78
CA TRP A 8 20.39 1.09 7.46
C TRP A 8 21.47 1.15 6.40
N VAL A 9 21.53 0.09 5.59
CA VAL A 9 22.39 0.01 4.41
C VAL A 9 21.51 0.20 3.18
N GLY A 10 21.76 1.25 2.41
CA GLY A 10 20.90 1.66 1.31
C GLY A 10 20.95 0.72 0.10
N GLY A 11 19.91 0.81 -0.74
CA GLY A 11 19.85 0.03 -1.99
C GLY A 11 21.03 0.28 -2.93
N TYR A 12 21.53 1.52 -2.99
CA TYR A 12 22.73 1.85 -3.77
C TYR A 12 23.99 1.14 -3.25
N GLU A 13 24.15 1.08 -1.93
CA GLU A 13 25.31 0.46 -1.27
C GLU A 13 25.29 -1.07 -1.38
N THR A 14 24.11 -1.67 -1.61
CA THR A 14 23.91 -3.12 -1.75
C THR A 14 23.75 -3.59 -3.20
N GLY A 15 23.80 -2.69 -4.19
CA GLY A 15 23.56 -3.07 -5.59
C GLY A 15 22.11 -3.51 -5.86
N GLY A 16 21.14 -2.89 -5.18
CA GLY A 16 19.72 -3.18 -5.35
C GLY A 16 19.13 -4.12 -4.30
N GLY A 17 19.87 -4.44 -3.23
CA GLY A 17 19.39 -5.24 -2.11
C GLY A 17 19.95 -6.66 -2.06
N ILE A 18 19.23 -7.56 -1.39
CA ILE A 18 19.63 -8.97 -1.25
C ILE A 18 19.35 -9.73 -2.56
N GLN A 19 20.42 -10.27 -3.17
CA GLN A 19 20.35 -11.04 -4.41
C GLN A 19 20.18 -12.54 -4.16
N ARG A 20 20.74 -13.06 -3.06
CA ARG A 20 20.62 -14.47 -2.69
C ARG A 20 20.58 -14.68 -1.19
N VAL A 21 19.77 -15.63 -0.76
CA VAL A 21 19.68 -16.09 0.62
C VAL A 21 20.24 -17.53 0.69
N ASP A 22 21.29 -17.74 1.48
CA ASP A 22 21.77 -19.07 1.85
C ASP A 22 21.21 -19.47 3.21
N VAL A 23 20.14 -20.27 3.18
CA VAL A 23 19.48 -20.73 4.40
C VAL A 23 20.36 -21.70 5.19
N ALA A 24 21.14 -22.55 4.52
CA ALA A 24 21.99 -23.54 5.18
C ALA A 24 23.22 -22.90 5.80
N GLY A 25 23.87 -21.98 5.06
CA GLY A 25 25.01 -21.20 5.51
C GLY A 25 24.67 -20.00 6.40
N ARG A 26 23.38 -19.67 6.56
CA ARG A 26 22.86 -18.50 7.29
C ARG A 26 23.47 -17.18 6.82
N SER A 27 23.58 -17.01 5.50
CA SER A 27 24.14 -15.80 4.90
C SER A 27 23.21 -15.16 3.88
N LEU A 28 23.30 -13.84 3.77
CA LEU A 28 22.65 -13.02 2.76
C LEU A 28 23.71 -12.43 1.87
N HIS A 29 23.46 -12.43 0.57
CA HIS A 29 24.42 -11.99 -0.43
C HIS A 29 23.83 -10.81 -1.17
N THR A 30 24.58 -9.71 -1.21
CA THR A 30 24.34 -8.58 -2.10
C THR A 30 25.34 -8.65 -3.27
N ASP A 31 25.33 -7.66 -4.16
CA ASP A 31 26.34 -7.60 -5.24
C ASP A 31 27.76 -7.31 -4.72
N PHE A 32 27.88 -6.76 -3.51
CA PHE A 32 29.15 -6.27 -2.98
C PHE A 32 29.58 -6.96 -1.68
N ASP A 33 28.62 -7.41 -0.87
CA ASP A 33 28.87 -7.86 0.51
C ASP A 33 28.06 -9.10 0.89
N ASP A 34 28.60 -9.83 1.87
CA ASP A 34 27.95 -10.95 2.53
C ASP A 34 27.59 -10.58 3.98
N PHE A 35 26.33 -10.79 4.35
CA PHE A 35 25.83 -10.55 5.70
C PHE A 35 25.50 -11.87 6.39
N ARG A 36 25.71 -11.93 7.71
CA ARG A 36 25.26 -13.02 8.58
C ARG A 36 24.50 -12.46 9.75
N ALA A 37 23.43 -13.14 10.15
CA ALA A 37 22.63 -12.78 11.30
C ALA A 37 22.10 -14.03 12.00
N ASP A 38 21.83 -13.93 13.30
CA ASP A 38 21.21 -15.01 14.07
C ASP A 38 19.76 -15.25 13.65
N VAL A 39 19.06 -14.19 13.24
CA VAL A 39 17.70 -14.21 12.72
C VAL A 39 17.61 -13.32 11.50
N VAL A 40 16.95 -13.80 10.45
CA VAL A 40 16.70 -13.03 9.24
C VAL A 40 15.20 -13.00 8.94
N ASN A 41 14.66 -11.80 8.73
CA ASN A 41 13.32 -11.58 8.19
C ASN A 41 13.43 -11.11 6.74
N ILE A 42 13.17 -12.00 5.77
CA ILE A 42 13.20 -11.67 4.34
C ILE A 42 11.81 -11.28 3.87
N ILE A 43 11.72 -10.12 3.21
CA ILE A 43 10.51 -9.65 2.51
C ILE A 43 10.79 -9.76 1.01
N PRO A 44 10.28 -10.81 0.32
CA PRO A 44 10.53 -11.00 -1.11
C PRO A 44 9.75 -9.98 -1.95
N PRO A 45 10.08 -9.85 -3.25
CA PRO A 45 9.21 -9.17 -4.20
C PRO A 45 7.80 -9.79 -4.17
N HIS A 46 6.78 -8.94 -4.23
CA HIS A 46 5.38 -9.34 -4.22
C HIS A 46 4.73 -9.13 -5.59
N THR A 47 3.63 -9.85 -5.85
CA THR A 47 2.75 -9.70 -7.01
C THR A 47 1.29 -9.75 -6.54
N ALA A 48 0.33 -9.58 -7.46
CA ALA A 48 -1.05 -9.92 -7.17
C ALA A 48 -1.18 -11.39 -6.76
N GLY A 49 -2.21 -11.70 -5.97
CA GLY A 49 -2.48 -13.05 -5.51
C GLY A 49 -2.67 -14.03 -6.67
N ARG A 50 -2.31 -15.29 -6.47
CA ARG A 50 -2.29 -16.31 -7.52
C ARG A 50 -3.62 -16.47 -8.27
N VAL A 51 -4.75 -16.26 -7.59
CA VAL A 51 -6.07 -16.27 -8.24
C VAL A 51 -6.21 -15.21 -9.35
N ALA A 52 -5.62 -14.03 -9.19
CA ALA A 52 -5.66 -12.99 -10.21
C ALA A 52 -4.75 -13.35 -11.40
N VAL A 53 -3.56 -13.90 -11.11
CA VAL A 53 -2.61 -14.37 -12.13
C VAL A 53 -3.23 -15.49 -12.96
N ASP A 54 -3.70 -16.55 -12.29
CA ASP A 54 -4.26 -17.74 -12.94
C ASP A 54 -5.55 -17.43 -13.72
N SER A 55 -6.27 -16.38 -13.34
CA SER A 55 -7.49 -15.91 -14.03
C SER A 55 -7.21 -14.94 -15.17
N GLY A 56 -5.94 -14.63 -15.48
CA GLY A 56 -5.57 -13.69 -16.54
C GLY A 56 -5.95 -12.24 -16.24
N LEU A 57 -6.01 -11.87 -14.95
CA LEU A 57 -6.38 -10.51 -14.50
C LEU A 57 -5.16 -9.61 -14.25
N THR A 58 -3.95 -10.13 -14.42
CA THR A 58 -2.69 -9.38 -14.29
C THR A 58 -2.07 -9.05 -15.63
N ASP A 59 -1.37 -7.93 -15.71
CA ASP A 59 -0.48 -7.60 -16.81
C ASP A 59 0.96 -8.14 -16.58
N ASP A 60 1.89 -7.78 -17.47
CA ASP A 60 3.30 -8.20 -17.42
C ASP A 60 4.03 -7.73 -16.14
N SER A 61 3.50 -6.77 -15.40
CA SER A 61 4.04 -6.35 -14.11
C SER A 61 3.67 -7.31 -12.96
N GLY A 62 2.76 -8.26 -13.20
CA GLY A 62 2.23 -9.16 -12.18
C GLY A 62 1.15 -8.52 -11.29
N TRP A 63 0.65 -7.34 -11.66
CA TRP A 63 -0.43 -6.62 -10.98
C TRP A 63 -1.64 -6.45 -11.89
N CYS A 64 -2.77 -6.07 -11.31
CA CYS A 64 -4.03 -5.99 -12.02
C CYS A 64 -4.32 -4.57 -12.50
N PRO A 65 -4.37 -4.32 -13.83
CA PRO A 65 -4.84 -3.05 -14.37
C PRO A 65 -6.36 -2.91 -14.22
N VAL A 66 -6.79 -1.73 -13.80
CA VAL A 66 -8.20 -1.38 -13.57
C VAL A 66 -8.52 0.00 -14.13
N ASP A 67 -9.78 0.24 -14.45
CA ASP A 67 -10.31 1.59 -14.59
C ASP A 67 -10.44 2.24 -13.20
N PHE A 68 -9.83 3.41 -12.99
CA PHE A 68 -9.77 4.06 -11.68
C PHE A 68 -11.06 4.78 -11.28
N TRP A 69 -12.07 4.90 -12.15
CA TRP A 69 -13.41 5.40 -11.78
C TRP A 69 -14.24 4.33 -11.09
N ASN A 70 -14.14 3.09 -11.55
CA ASN A 70 -15.05 2.01 -11.13
C ASN A 70 -14.33 0.76 -10.57
N LEU A 71 -13.00 0.70 -10.68
CA LEU A 71 -12.14 -0.43 -10.31
C LEU A 71 -12.44 -1.74 -11.05
N GLU A 72 -13.10 -1.66 -12.19
CA GLU A 72 -13.30 -2.78 -13.11
C GLU A 72 -11.97 -3.11 -13.80
N SER A 73 -11.68 -4.40 -13.95
CA SER A 73 -10.51 -4.88 -14.68
C SER A 73 -10.57 -4.42 -16.13
N THR A 74 -9.45 -3.92 -16.64
CA THR A 74 -9.33 -3.62 -18.07
C THR A 74 -9.16 -4.87 -18.94
N LEU A 75 -8.95 -6.03 -18.30
CA LEU A 75 -8.74 -7.34 -18.94
C LEU A 75 -10.01 -8.21 -18.93
N ALA A 76 -10.94 -7.98 -18.01
CA ALA A 76 -12.17 -8.77 -17.88
C ALA A 76 -13.36 -7.93 -17.45
N LYS A 77 -14.43 -7.95 -18.26
CA LYS A 77 -15.68 -7.25 -17.95
C LYS A 77 -16.38 -7.83 -16.73
N ASN A 78 -17.03 -6.96 -15.96
CA ASN A 78 -17.77 -7.26 -14.73
C ASN A 78 -16.91 -7.85 -13.60
N VAL A 79 -15.58 -7.75 -13.70
CA VAL A 79 -14.65 -8.18 -12.65
C VAL A 79 -14.05 -6.92 -12.05
N HIS A 80 -14.29 -6.68 -10.77
CA HIS A 80 -13.70 -5.55 -10.05
C HIS A 80 -12.55 -6.03 -9.17
N ILE A 81 -11.46 -5.28 -9.16
CA ILE A 81 -10.23 -5.65 -8.43
C ILE A 81 -9.91 -4.54 -7.44
N ILE A 82 -9.59 -4.92 -6.20
CA ILE A 82 -9.40 -4.01 -5.06
C ILE A 82 -8.11 -4.33 -4.29
N GLY A 83 -7.70 -3.40 -3.43
CA GLY A 83 -6.57 -3.57 -2.53
C GLY A 83 -5.24 -3.82 -3.24
N ASP A 84 -4.41 -4.67 -2.63
CA ASP A 84 -3.01 -4.86 -3.01
C ASP A 84 -2.83 -5.36 -4.46
N ALA A 85 -3.84 -5.99 -5.04
CA ALA A 85 -3.75 -6.53 -6.40
C ALA A 85 -3.70 -5.44 -7.48
N ILE A 86 -4.24 -4.25 -7.23
CA ILE A 86 -4.31 -3.16 -8.21
C ILE A 86 -2.90 -2.61 -8.52
N VAL A 87 -2.68 -2.23 -9.77
CA VAL A 87 -1.54 -1.41 -10.20
C VAL A 87 -1.85 0.09 -10.03
N SER A 88 -1.12 0.78 -9.15
CA SER A 88 -1.16 2.24 -9.02
C SER A 88 0.16 2.74 -8.41
N SER A 89 0.73 3.79 -8.98
CA SER A 89 1.96 4.40 -8.46
C SER A 89 1.71 5.32 -7.26
N ALA A 90 0.48 5.80 -7.07
CA ALA A 90 0.14 6.77 -6.02
C ALA A 90 -0.47 6.12 -4.77
N LEU A 91 -1.20 5.01 -4.93
CA LEU A 91 -1.84 4.34 -3.81
C LEU A 91 -0.88 3.35 -3.14
N PRO A 92 -0.57 3.49 -1.84
CA PRO A 92 0.17 2.45 -1.14
C PRO A 92 -0.67 1.17 -1.02
N LYS A 93 -0.01 0.01 -1.05
CA LYS A 93 -0.64 -1.29 -0.77
C LYS A 93 -0.83 -1.44 0.73
N SER A 94 -1.98 -0.98 1.24
CA SER A 94 -2.32 -0.89 2.66
C SER A 94 -3.75 -1.35 2.92
N ALA A 95 -4.03 -1.74 4.17
CA ALA A 95 -5.39 -2.10 4.59
C ALA A 95 -6.38 -0.94 4.43
N TYR A 96 -5.95 0.31 4.61
CA TYR A 96 -6.82 1.47 4.44
C TYR A 96 -7.18 1.67 2.95
N ILE A 97 -6.20 1.54 2.05
CA ILE A 97 -6.48 1.56 0.61
C ILE A 97 -7.36 0.37 0.20
N ALA A 98 -7.14 -0.83 0.74
CA ALA A 98 -8.01 -1.97 0.48
C ALA A 98 -9.46 -1.68 0.89
N ALA A 99 -9.69 -1.14 2.09
CA ALA A 99 -11.03 -0.75 2.54
C ALA A 99 -11.62 0.40 1.69
N SER A 100 -10.81 1.39 1.31
CA SER A 100 -11.24 2.52 0.48
C SER A 100 -11.64 2.06 -0.93
N THR A 101 -10.84 1.20 -1.55
CA THR A 101 -11.11 0.62 -2.88
C THR A 101 -12.31 -0.32 -2.84
N ALA A 102 -12.50 -1.10 -1.76
CA ALA A 102 -13.70 -1.90 -1.57
C ALA A 102 -14.99 -1.06 -1.63
N LYS A 103 -15.02 0.09 -0.94
CA LYS A 103 -16.18 0.99 -0.94
C LYS A 103 -16.45 1.57 -2.33
N VAL A 104 -15.40 1.98 -3.04
CA VAL A 104 -15.52 2.51 -4.41
C VAL A 104 -16.06 1.42 -5.35
N ALA A 105 -15.48 0.22 -5.33
CA ALA A 105 -15.92 -0.89 -6.15
C ALA A 105 -17.37 -1.29 -5.84
N ALA A 106 -17.76 -1.33 -4.56
CA ALA A 106 -19.13 -1.64 -4.16
C ALA A 106 -20.14 -0.63 -4.73
N MET A 107 -19.83 0.68 -4.65
CA MET A 107 -20.69 1.72 -5.23
C MET A 107 -20.77 1.61 -6.76
N ALA A 108 -19.64 1.37 -7.43
CA ALA A 108 -19.60 1.18 -8.86
C ALA A 108 -20.42 -0.03 -9.33
N VAL A 109 -20.30 -1.17 -8.64
CA VAL A 109 -21.09 -2.37 -8.91
C VAL A 109 -22.58 -2.08 -8.75
N ILE A 110 -22.97 -1.36 -7.68
CA ILE A 110 -24.36 -0.95 -7.47
C ILE A 110 -24.86 -0.07 -8.62
N ASP A 111 -24.06 0.90 -9.08
CA ASP A 111 -24.43 1.77 -10.20
C ASP A 111 -24.58 0.98 -11.51
N HIS A 112 -23.61 0.13 -11.84
CA HIS A 112 -23.65 -0.74 -13.03
C HIS A 112 -24.89 -1.65 -13.04
N ILE A 113 -25.22 -2.31 -11.94
CA ILE A 113 -26.40 -3.18 -11.83
C ILE A 113 -27.70 -2.40 -12.10
N ASN A 114 -27.72 -1.11 -11.76
CA ASN A 114 -28.88 -0.24 -11.98
C ASN A 114 -28.81 0.55 -13.30
N GLY A 115 -27.85 0.26 -14.19
CA GLY A 115 -27.67 0.99 -15.44
C GLY A 115 -27.30 2.46 -15.26
N ARG A 116 -26.63 2.80 -14.16
CA ARG A 116 -26.10 4.13 -13.88
C ARG A 116 -24.59 4.16 -14.12
N GLU A 117 -24.10 5.33 -14.50
CA GLU A 117 -22.67 5.59 -14.58
C GLU A 117 -22.09 5.80 -13.16
N PRO A 118 -20.99 5.12 -12.79
CA PRO A 118 -20.32 5.34 -11.52
C PRO A 118 -19.88 6.80 -11.32
N GLY A 119 -20.01 7.28 -10.08
CA GLY A 119 -19.54 8.60 -9.70
C GLY A 119 -18.01 8.71 -9.65
N LYS A 120 -17.51 9.95 -9.54
CA LYS A 120 -16.08 10.23 -9.37
C LYS A 120 -15.59 9.75 -7.99
N PRO A 121 -14.65 8.79 -7.89
CA PRO A 121 -14.22 8.28 -6.61
C PRO A 121 -13.18 9.18 -5.94
N ALA A 122 -13.13 9.09 -4.62
CA ALA A 122 -12.02 9.54 -3.80
C ALA A 122 -11.48 8.35 -3.01
N PHE A 123 -10.16 8.32 -2.82
CA PHE A 123 -9.49 7.28 -2.05
C PHE A 123 -8.78 7.90 -0.86
N PHE A 124 -8.71 7.17 0.25
CA PHE A 124 -8.13 7.65 1.49
C PHE A 124 -7.16 6.62 2.05
N ASN A 125 -6.01 7.09 2.50
CA ASN A 125 -5.02 6.27 3.19
C ASN A 125 -4.52 6.97 4.44
N THR A 126 -4.32 6.17 5.48
CA THR A 126 -3.39 6.47 6.57
C THR A 126 -2.66 5.19 6.94
N CYS A 127 -1.32 5.23 6.95
CA CYS A 127 -0.50 4.17 7.53
C CYS A 127 0.17 4.70 8.79
N TYR A 128 -0.08 4.05 9.92
CA TYR A 128 0.61 4.32 11.17
C TYR A 128 1.83 3.40 11.34
N SER A 129 2.88 3.90 11.99
CA SER A 129 4.07 3.12 12.35
C SER A 129 4.45 3.45 13.79
N LEU A 130 4.26 2.50 14.69
CA LEU A 130 4.69 2.60 16.08
C LEU A 130 6.20 2.38 16.15
N LEU A 131 6.93 3.42 16.56
CA LEU A 131 8.37 3.35 16.86
C LEU A 131 8.61 2.85 18.28
N THR A 132 7.71 3.20 19.20
CA THR A 132 7.55 2.61 20.54
C THR A 132 6.05 2.51 20.83
N PRO A 133 5.60 1.84 21.91
CA PRO A 133 4.18 1.79 22.24
C PRO A 133 3.52 3.18 22.41
N GLU A 134 4.29 4.20 22.80
CA GLU A 134 3.84 5.59 22.99
C GLU A 134 4.35 6.59 21.94
N HIS A 135 4.99 6.13 20.86
CA HIS A 135 5.46 7.02 19.80
C HIS A 135 5.12 6.40 18.45
N SER A 136 4.21 7.03 17.71
CA SER A 136 3.88 6.64 16.35
C SER A 136 4.15 7.80 15.40
N ILE A 137 4.55 7.47 14.18
CA ILE A 137 4.47 8.38 13.04
C ILE A 137 3.39 7.88 12.08
N SER A 138 2.94 8.74 11.17
CA SER A 138 2.00 8.36 10.12
C SER A 138 2.33 8.99 8.78
N VAL A 139 1.81 8.37 7.73
CA VAL A 139 1.64 8.97 6.40
C VAL A 139 0.18 8.89 6.03
N SER A 140 -0.42 10.02 5.65
CA SER A 140 -1.83 10.11 5.28
C SER A 140 -1.99 10.81 3.93
N GLY A 141 -3.05 10.47 3.20
CA GLY A 141 -3.31 11.07 1.89
C GLY A 141 -4.76 10.91 1.44
N VAL A 142 -5.24 11.92 0.71
CA VAL A 142 -6.48 11.86 -0.05
C VAL A 142 -6.12 11.84 -1.53
N TYR A 143 -6.74 10.94 -2.28
CA TYR A 143 -6.43 10.72 -3.68
C TYR A 143 -7.70 10.77 -4.52
N LYS A 144 -7.53 11.09 -5.80
CA LYS A 144 -8.60 11.08 -6.80
C LYS A 144 -8.11 10.46 -8.11
N ALA A 145 -9.03 9.82 -8.84
CA ALA A 145 -8.80 9.45 -10.22
C ALA A 145 -8.80 10.70 -11.11
N VAL A 146 -7.92 10.74 -12.08
CA VAL A 146 -7.87 11.75 -13.14
C VAL A 146 -7.65 11.08 -14.49
N THR A 147 -8.19 11.69 -15.54
CA THR A 147 -7.93 11.32 -16.93
C THR A 147 -7.23 12.49 -17.59
N ASP A 148 -6.10 12.23 -18.25
CA ASP A 148 -5.40 13.27 -19.02
C ASP A 148 -6.03 13.52 -20.40
N ALA A 149 -5.42 14.40 -21.19
CA ALA A 149 -5.92 14.77 -22.51
C ALA A 149 -5.90 13.62 -23.53
N ASP A 150 -5.03 12.62 -23.30
CA ASP A 150 -4.87 11.44 -24.17
C ASP A 150 -5.78 10.28 -23.74
N GLY A 151 -6.59 10.48 -22.68
CA GLY A 151 -7.51 9.48 -22.15
C GLY A 151 -6.87 8.51 -21.15
N GLN A 152 -5.61 8.72 -20.78
CA GLN A 152 -4.92 7.86 -19.82
C GLN A 152 -5.36 8.20 -18.40
N GLN A 153 -5.77 7.18 -17.67
CA GLN A 153 -6.17 7.31 -16.27
C GLN A 153 -4.97 7.18 -15.33
N SER A 154 -4.99 7.96 -14.26
CA SER A 154 -4.02 7.87 -13.16
C SER A 154 -4.69 8.27 -11.84
N ILE A 155 -4.00 7.99 -10.73
CA ILE A 155 -4.40 8.45 -9.40
C ILE A 155 -3.40 9.50 -8.93
N VAL A 156 -3.91 10.61 -8.40
CA VAL A 156 -3.10 11.71 -7.87
C VAL A 156 -3.57 12.13 -6.49
N GLY A 157 -2.66 12.68 -5.69
CA GLY A 157 -3.01 13.34 -4.43
C GLY A 157 -3.91 14.57 -4.66
N VAL A 158 -4.83 14.82 -3.74
CA VAL A 158 -5.69 16.01 -3.78
C VAL A 158 -4.94 17.18 -3.14
N GLY A 159 -4.45 18.12 -3.95
CA GLY A 159 -3.66 19.25 -3.45
C GLY A 159 -2.47 18.77 -2.62
N ASP A 160 -2.24 19.41 -1.47
CA ASP A 160 -1.17 19.06 -0.53
C ASP A 160 -1.63 18.06 0.56
N SER A 161 -2.64 17.23 0.26
CA SER A 161 -3.23 16.31 1.26
C SER A 161 -2.35 15.11 1.63
N VAL A 162 -1.33 14.79 0.82
CA VAL A 162 -0.39 13.72 1.13
C VAL A 162 0.69 14.27 2.06
N ALA A 163 0.68 13.83 3.31
CA ALA A 163 1.55 14.36 4.36
C ALA A 163 2.04 13.25 5.30
N ILE A 164 3.20 13.50 5.90
CA ILE A 164 3.76 12.71 6.98
C ILE A 164 3.70 13.48 8.30
N SER A 165 3.81 12.77 9.42
CA SER A 165 3.97 13.41 10.72
C SER A 165 5.14 14.41 10.71
N PRO A 166 4.98 15.61 11.32
CA PRO A 166 6.02 16.61 11.31
C PRO A 166 7.26 16.13 12.06
N ALA A 167 8.43 16.36 11.46
CA ALA A 167 9.70 16.08 12.11
C ALA A 167 9.84 16.94 13.37
N GLY A 168 10.32 16.35 14.47
CA GLY A 168 10.53 17.04 15.74
C GLY A 168 9.24 17.40 16.49
N ALA A 169 8.11 16.76 16.18
CA ALA A 169 6.89 16.90 16.97
C ALA A 169 7.13 16.55 18.45
N ASP A 170 6.42 17.23 19.35
CA ASP A 170 6.57 17.02 20.79
C ASP A 170 6.02 15.67 21.27
N ASP A 171 6.41 15.25 22.47
CA ASP A 171 5.99 13.97 23.05
C ASP A 171 4.46 13.85 23.16
N ARG A 172 3.76 14.97 23.34
CA ARG A 172 2.29 14.98 23.42
C ARG A 172 1.68 14.62 22.07
N PHE A 173 2.21 15.13 20.98
CA PHE A 173 1.80 14.77 19.63
C PHE A 173 2.05 13.28 19.37
N GLN A 174 3.27 12.81 19.65
CA GLN A 174 3.69 11.43 19.38
C GLN A 174 2.87 10.42 20.19
N THR A 175 2.62 10.69 21.47
CA THR A 175 1.79 9.85 22.35
C THR A 175 0.35 9.78 21.86
N ARG A 176 -0.19 10.90 21.39
CA ARG A 176 -1.55 10.96 20.87
C ARG A 176 -1.66 10.22 19.54
N GLU A 177 -0.67 10.36 18.67
CA GLU A 177 -0.61 9.63 17.40
C GLU A 177 -0.54 8.12 17.61
N ALA A 178 0.22 7.64 18.62
CA ALA A 178 0.23 6.22 19.00
C ALA A 178 -1.14 5.70 19.45
N ARG A 179 -1.90 6.50 20.22
CA ARG A 179 -3.27 6.14 20.59
C ARG A 179 -4.21 6.13 19.38
N TYR A 180 -4.04 7.07 18.46
CA TYR A 180 -4.81 7.08 17.21
C TYR A 180 -4.52 5.87 16.34
N ALA A 181 -3.27 5.39 16.30
CA ALA A 181 -2.92 4.15 15.60
C ALA A 181 -3.71 2.94 16.14
N ALA A 182 -3.79 2.79 17.47
CA ALA A 182 -4.58 1.74 18.10
C ALA A 182 -6.08 1.88 17.79
N SER A 183 -6.65 3.07 17.96
CA SER A 183 -8.06 3.31 17.62
C SER A 183 -8.34 3.11 16.12
N TRP A 184 -7.40 3.45 15.24
CA TRP A 184 -7.52 3.23 13.82
C TRP A 184 -7.61 1.73 13.51
N TYR A 185 -6.76 0.91 14.14
CA TYR A 185 -6.81 -0.54 13.97
C TYR A 185 -8.17 -1.10 14.37
N ASP A 186 -8.64 -0.78 15.59
CA ASP A 186 -9.93 -1.29 16.10
C ASP A 186 -11.09 -0.89 15.18
N ASN A 187 -11.15 0.39 14.76
CA ASN A 187 -12.21 0.90 13.90
C ASN A 187 -12.15 0.31 12.49
N LEU A 188 -10.96 0.10 11.92
CA LEU A 188 -10.83 -0.46 10.57
C LEU A 188 -11.21 -1.94 10.55
N VAL A 189 -10.83 -2.69 11.59
CA VAL A 189 -11.21 -4.10 11.75
C VAL A 189 -12.72 -4.22 11.94
N ASP A 190 -13.32 -3.43 12.84
CA ASP A 190 -14.77 -3.42 13.05
C ASP A 190 -15.53 -3.04 11.78
N GLN A 191 -15.08 -2.01 11.05
CA GLN A 191 -15.67 -1.65 9.76
C GLN A 191 -15.59 -2.77 8.71
N GLY A 192 -14.52 -3.57 8.72
CA GLY A 192 -14.31 -4.64 7.75
C GLY A 192 -15.03 -5.94 8.09
N PHE A 193 -15.23 -6.23 9.39
CA PHE A 193 -15.59 -7.56 9.86
C PHE A 193 -16.64 -7.60 10.99
N GLY A 194 -17.10 -6.46 11.49
CA GLY A 194 -18.08 -6.33 12.58
C GLY A 194 -19.54 -6.47 12.16
#